data_AF-A0A2D5PCC4-F1
#
_entry.id   AF-A0A2D5PCC4-F1
#
_cell.length_a   1.000
_cell.length_b   1.000
_cell.length_c   1.000
_cell.angle_alpha   90.00
_cell.angle_beta   90.00
_cell.angle_gamma   90.00
#
_symmetry.space_group_name_H-M   'P 1'
#
loop_
_entity.id
_entity.type
_entity.pdbx_description
1 polymer ?
#
loop_
_entity_poly.entity_id
_entity_poly.type
_entity_poly.pdbx_seq_one_letter_code
_entity_poly.pdbx_strand_id
1 'polypeptide(L)'
;MPRRDCKKEPAQNLIDLGRTYFEKPDRVSTDLAAFGLAEEEPQAPEAFQVLPENWPAFELFMACQQDWNYTPMGIVLGLDKAALLATMQMYQIPPEDQKARLNQVMLIVRGALEMLRKD
;
A
#
# COMPACT_ATOMS: atom_id res chain seq x y z
N MET A 1 -5.11 -5.37 46.17
CA MET A 1 -4.63 -4.43 45.12
C MET A 1 -5.78 -4.15 44.17
N PRO A 2 -6.10 -2.89 43.81
CA PRO A 2 -7.24 -2.60 42.95
C PRO A 2 -6.89 -2.87 41.49
N ARG A 3 -7.83 -3.48 40.74
CA ARG A 3 -7.74 -3.61 39.29
C ARG A 3 -7.83 -2.21 38.69
N ARG A 4 -6.76 -1.78 37.99
CA ARG A 4 -6.77 -0.51 37.25
C ARG A 4 -7.56 -0.72 35.97
N ASP A 5 -8.79 -0.23 35.95
CA ASP A 5 -9.56 -0.04 34.72
C ASP A 5 -8.87 1.03 33.86
N CYS A 6 -7.90 0.59 33.06
CA CYS A 6 -7.24 1.45 32.10
C CYS A 6 -8.20 1.62 30.92
N LYS A 7 -8.97 2.72 30.90
CA LYS A 7 -9.62 3.20 29.69
C LYS A 7 -8.52 3.56 28.69
N LYS A 8 -8.07 2.60 27.90
CA LYS A 8 -7.22 2.88 26.74
C LYS A 8 -8.05 3.70 25.75
N GLU A 9 -7.51 4.81 25.29
CA GLU A 9 -8.10 5.58 24.20
C GLU A 9 -8.24 4.69 22.94
N PRO A 10 -9.34 4.80 22.17
CA PRO A 10 -9.58 3.94 20.99
C PRO A 10 -8.41 3.96 19.99
N ALA A 11 -7.76 5.11 19.83
CA ALA A 11 -6.58 5.25 18.99
C ALA A 11 -5.37 4.45 19.50
N GLN A 12 -5.12 4.43 20.81
CA GLN A 12 -4.01 3.67 21.38
C GLN A 12 -4.25 2.16 21.27
N ASN A 13 -5.51 1.74 21.35
CA ASN A 13 -5.89 0.34 21.14
C ASN A 13 -5.60 -0.14 19.70
N LEU A 14 -5.91 0.71 18.70
CA LEU A 14 -5.63 0.40 17.29
C LEU A 14 -4.12 0.40 16.98
N ILE A 15 -3.34 1.28 17.62
CA ILE A 15 -1.88 1.34 17.49
C ILE A 15 -1.23 0.05 18.04
N ASP A 16 -1.69 -0.41 19.21
CA ASP A 16 -1.18 -1.63 19.83
C ASP A 16 -1.55 -2.88 19.00
N LEU A 17 -2.75 -2.90 18.39
CA LEU A 17 -3.20 -3.96 17.48
C LEU A 17 -2.35 -4.03 16.21
N GLY A 18 -2.04 -2.87 15.60
CA GLY A 18 -1.14 -2.79 14.44
C GLY A 18 0.27 -3.32 14.73
N ARG A 19 0.86 -2.97 15.88
CA ARG A 19 2.16 -3.51 16.30
C ARG A 19 2.14 -5.03 16.40
N THR A 20 1.11 -5.59 17.02
CA THR A 20 1.00 -7.03 17.26
C THR A 20 0.73 -7.81 15.97
N TYR A 21 -0.05 -7.24 15.04
CA TYR A 21 -0.39 -7.88 13.77
C TYR A 21 0.81 -7.93 12.79
N PHE A 22 1.72 -6.96 12.87
CA PHE A 22 2.91 -6.87 12.02
C PHE A 22 4.19 -7.42 12.66
N GLU A 23 4.15 -7.83 13.93
CA GLU A 23 5.24 -8.56 14.57
C GLU A 23 5.30 -9.99 14.03
N LYS A 24 5.95 -10.18 12.87
CA LYS A 24 6.26 -11.50 12.33
C LYS A 24 7.52 -12.01 13.03
N PRO A 25 7.49 -13.16 13.73
CA PRO A 25 8.73 -13.89 13.98
C PRO A 25 9.34 -14.22 12.62
N ASP A 26 10.65 -14.03 12.52
CA ASP A 26 11.45 -14.24 11.31
C ASP A 26 11.49 -15.75 10.95
N ARG A 27 10.38 -16.25 10.40
CA ARG A 27 10.17 -17.66 10.05
C ARG A 27 10.82 -18.03 8.72
N VAL A 28 11.12 -17.04 7.88
CA VAL A 28 11.66 -17.27 6.54
C VAL A 28 13.06 -17.89 6.63
N SER A 29 13.95 -17.36 7.47
CA SER A 29 15.30 -17.90 7.64
C SER A 29 15.32 -19.29 8.30
N THR A 30 14.43 -19.52 9.27
CA THR A 30 14.33 -20.81 9.97
C THR A 30 13.75 -21.91 9.07
N ASP A 31 12.75 -21.57 8.25
CA ASP A 31 12.13 -22.51 7.31
C ASP A 31 13.09 -22.86 6.16
N LEU A 32 13.80 -21.87 5.59
CA LEU A 32 14.79 -22.11 4.53
C LEU A 32 15.91 -23.07 4.99
N ALA A 33 16.41 -22.89 6.21
CA ALA A 33 17.42 -23.77 6.80
C ALA A 33 16.87 -25.19 7.03
N ALA A 34 15.61 -25.35 7.45
CA ALA A 34 14.98 -26.65 7.62
C ALA A 34 14.82 -27.42 6.30
N PHE A 35 14.71 -26.72 5.17
CA PHE A 35 14.65 -27.30 3.83
C PHE A 35 16.01 -27.39 3.12
N GLY A 36 17.11 -27.00 3.78
CA GLY A 36 18.47 -27.05 3.21
C GLY A 36 18.69 -26.07 2.06
N LEU A 37 17.89 -25.00 1.99
CA LEU A 37 17.97 -23.96 0.98
C LEU A 37 18.80 -22.79 1.51
N ALA A 38 19.73 -22.29 0.68
CA ALA A 38 20.41 -21.03 0.96
C ALA A 38 19.48 -19.88 0.58
N GLU A 39 19.47 -18.83 1.41
CA GLU A 39 18.77 -17.59 1.09
C GLU A 39 19.49 -16.92 -0.08
N GLU A 40 18.86 -16.87 -1.24
CA GLU A 40 19.37 -16.06 -2.35
C GLU A 40 19.20 -14.60 -1.98
N GLU A 41 20.28 -13.81 -2.00
CA GLU A 41 20.17 -12.36 -1.84
C GLU A 41 19.25 -11.84 -2.96
N PRO A 42 18.06 -11.30 -2.63
CA PRO A 42 17.20 -10.76 -3.65
C PRO A 42 17.96 -9.65 -4.36
N GLN A 43 18.11 -9.74 -5.68
CA GLN A 43 18.68 -8.65 -6.47
C GLN A 43 17.90 -7.39 -6.14
N ALA A 44 18.59 -6.41 -5.56
CA ALA A 44 17.97 -5.13 -5.25
C ALA A 44 17.40 -4.57 -6.55
N PRO A 45 16.09 -4.28 -6.61
CA PRO A 45 15.51 -3.72 -7.82
C PRO A 45 16.24 -2.43 -8.18
N GLU A 46 16.41 -2.18 -9.47
CA GLU A 46 16.98 -0.94 -9.98
C GLU A 46 16.19 0.25 -9.40
N ALA A 47 16.81 0.97 -8.49
CA ALA A 47 16.17 2.10 -7.84
C ALA A 47 16.02 3.24 -8.86
N PHE A 48 14.78 3.69 -9.08
CA PHE A 48 14.51 4.88 -9.88
C PHE A 48 14.13 6.05 -8.97
N GLN A 49 14.45 7.27 -9.40
CA GLN A 49 14.14 8.48 -8.66
C GLN A 49 12.76 9.03 -9.04
N VAL A 50 11.92 9.30 -8.02
CA VAL A 50 10.68 10.07 -8.20
C VAL A 50 11.00 11.56 -8.17
N LEU A 51 10.62 12.29 -9.22
CA LEU A 51 10.79 13.75 -9.29
C LEU A 51 9.97 14.47 -8.20
N PRO A 52 10.46 15.57 -7.60
CA PRO A 52 9.79 16.31 -6.52
C PRO A 52 8.29 16.59 -6.77
N GLU A 53 7.94 17.00 -7.99
CA GLU A 53 6.58 17.35 -8.40
C GLU A 53 5.60 16.16 -8.48
N ASN A 54 6.11 14.93 -8.49
CA ASN A 54 5.30 13.71 -8.61
C ASN A 54 4.99 13.07 -7.26
N TRP A 55 5.68 13.48 -6.18
CA TRP A 55 5.45 12.93 -4.84
C TRP A 55 4.00 13.05 -4.37
N PRO A 56 3.30 14.18 -4.55
CA PRO A 56 1.90 14.26 -4.11
C PRO A 56 0.98 13.25 -4.79
N ALA A 57 1.24 12.93 -6.07
CA ALA A 57 0.47 11.91 -6.79
C ALA A 57 0.83 10.49 -6.32
N PHE A 58 2.10 10.24 -6.02
CA PHE A 58 2.56 8.97 -5.49
C PHE A 58 2.00 8.71 -4.09
N GLU A 59 2.03 9.70 -3.19
CA GLU A 59 1.43 9.60 -1.85
C GLU A 59 -0.07 9.31 -1.92
N LEU A 60 -0.78 9.98 -2.82
CA LEU A 60 -2.20 9.74 -3.04
C LEU A 60 -2.47 8.33 -3.59
N PHE A 61 -1.64 7.84 -4.51
CA PHE A 61 -1.71 6.45 -4.97
C PHE A 61 -1.46 5.47 -3.82
N MET A 62 -0.43 5.68 -3.02
CA MET A 62 -0.10 4.83 -1.87
C MET A 62 -1.26 4.75 -0.86
N ALA A 63 -2.01 5.84 -0.68
CA ALA A 63 -3.18 5.89 0.19
C ALA A 63 -4.36 5.03 -0.28
N CYS A 64 -4.45 4.71 -1.58
CA CYS A 64 -5.53 3.91 -2.16
C CYS A 64 -5.04 2.68 -2.96
N GLN A 65 -3.76 2.31 -2.84
CA GLN A 65 -3.12 1.29 -3.68
C GLN A 65 -3.72 -0.12 -3.55
N GLN A 66 -4.57 -0.36 -2.54
CA GLN A 66 -5.23 -1.64 -2.31
C GLN A 66 -6.59 -1.74 -3.03
N ASP A 67 -7.13 -0.61 -3.50
CA ASP A 67 -8.47 -0.51 -4.06
C ASP A 67 -8.49 -0.83 -5.57
N TRP A 68 -8.07 -2.05 -5.93
CA TRP A 68 -8.10 -2.52 -7.31
C TRP A 68 -9.44 -3.16 -7.68
N ASN A 69 -9.87 -2.93 -8.91
CA ASN A 69 -10.96 -3.67 -9.54
C ASN A 69 -10.43 -4.91 -10.23
N TYR A 70 -11.15 -6.01 -10.06
CA TYR A 70 -10.84 -7.32 -10.62
C TYR A 70 -12.02 -7.87 -11.41
N THR A 71 -11.75 -8.66 -12.45
CA THR A 71 -12.77 -9.49 -13.08
C THR A 71 -13.18 -10.64 -12.14
N PRO A 72 -14.31 -11.33 -12.39
CA PRO A 72 -14.66 -12.54 -11.65
C PRO A 72 -13.61 -13.67 -11.72
N MET A 73 -12.71 -13.61 -12.71
CA MET A 73 -11.60 -14.56 -12.90
C MET A 73 -10.29 -14.08 -12.26
N GLY A 74 -10.31 -12.99 -11.47
CA GLY A 74 -9.15 -12.48 -10.76
C GLY A 74 -8.20 -11.60 -11.59
N ILE A 75 -8.56 -11.26 -12.82
CA ILE A 75 -7.74 -10.40 -13.68
C ILE A 75 -7.88 -8.94 -13.23
N VAL A 76 -6.76 -8.25 -13.03
CA VAL A 76 -6.73 -6.84 -12.64
C VAL A 76 -7.23 -5.95 -13.79
N LEU A 77 -8.29 -5.17 -13.53
CA LEU A 77 -8.84 -4.21 -14.48
C LEU A 77 -8.21 -2.81 -14.34
N GLY A 78 -7.91 -2.40 -13.10
CA GLY A 78 -7.37 -1.08 -12.79
C GLY A 78 -7.79 -0.60 -11.40
N LEU A 79 -7.25 0.53 -10.97
CA LEU A 79 -7.59 1.15 -9.69
C LEU A 79 -9.04 1.67 -9.69
N ASP A 80 -9.73 1.55 -8.55
CA ASP A 80 -11.04 2.12 -8.34
C ASP A 80 -10.98 3.65 -8.28
N LYS A 81 -11.62 4.28 -9.27
CA LYS A 81 -11.65 5.75 -9.39
C LYS A 81 -12.58 6.41 -8.38
N ALA A 82 -13.62 5.72 -7.92
CA ALA A 82 -14.49 6.21 -6.86
C ALA A 82 -13.76 6.19 -5.51
N ALA A 83 -12.99 5.13 -5.22
CA ALA A 83 -12.13 5.07 -4.04
C ALA A 83 -11.04 6.15 -4.07
N LEU A 84 -10.40 6.36 -5.23
CA LEU A 84 -9.45 7.44 -5.42
C LEU A 84 -10.09 8.82 -5.21
N LEU A 85 -11.29 9.06 -5.74
CA LEU A 85 -12.01 10.31 -5.52
C LEU A 85 -12.37 10.52 -4.05
N ALA A 86 -12.85 9.48 -3.36
CA ALA A 86 -13.12 9.53 -1.93
C ALA A 86 -11.85 9.83 -1.13
N THR A 87 -10.72 9.25 -1.52
CA THR A 87 -9.41 9.53 -0.92
C THR A 87 -9.00 10.98 -1.13
N MET A 88 -9.14 11.52 -2.35
CA MET A 88 -8.90 12.95 -2.60
C MET A 88 -9.76 13.86 -1.73
N GLN A 89 -11.02 13.49 -1.49
CA GLN A 89 -11.91 14.24 -0.60
C GLN A 89 -11.46 14.18 0.87
N MET A 90 -11.07 13.00 1.37
CA MET A 90 -10.54 12.82 2.73
C MET A 90 -9.25 13.62 2.96
N TYR A 91 -8.40 13.72 1.95
CA TYR A 91 -7.15 14.49 1.96
C TYR A 91 -7.35 15.97 1.62
N GLN A 92 -8.59 16.40 1.42
CA GLN A 92 -8.96 17.79 1.14
C GLN A 92 -8.24 18.38 -0.08
N ILE A 93 -8.02 17.57 -1.11
CA ILE A 93 -7.41 18.03 -2.37
C ILE A 93 -8.33 19.07 -3.02
N PRO A 94 -7.83 20.27 -3.35
CA PRO A 94 -8.64 21.33 -3.95
C PRO A 94 -9.32 20.88 -5.26
N PRO A 95 -10.60 21.22 -5.51
CA PRO A 95 -11.31 20.80 -6.71
C PRO A 95 -10.59 21.11 -8.03
N GLU A 96 -9.89 22.25 -8.09
CA GLU A 96 -9.07 22.67 -9.23
C GLU A 96 -7.89 21.72 -9.52
N ASP A 97 -7.36 21.06 -8.50
CA ASP A 97 -6.21 20.16 -8.59
C ASP A 97 -6.62 18.70 -8.80
N GLN A 98 -7.85 18.32 -8.43
CA GLN A 98 -8.31 16.92 -8.48
C GLN A 98 -8.16 16.30 -9.87
N LYS A 99 -8.46 17.04 -10.94
CA LYS A 99 -8.29 16.53 -12.31
C LYS A 99 -6.83 16.22 -12.63
N ALA A 100 -5.91 17.11 -12.22
CA ALA A 100 -4.48 16.91 -12.44
C ALA A 100 -3.97 15.71 -11.64
N ARG A 101 -4.35 15.60 -10.36
CA ARG A 101 -3.99 14.49 -9.47
C ARG A 101 -4.52 13.15 -9.97
N LEU A 102 -5.77 13.10 -10.42
CA LEU A 102 -6.35 11.91 -11.04
C LEU A 102 -5.51 11.44 -12.22
N ASN A 103 -5.18 12.35 -13.15
CA ASN A 103 -4.37 11.99 -14.32
C ASN A 103 -2.98 11.47 -13.93
N GLN A 104 -2.31 12.10 -12.96
CA GLN A 104 -1.01 11.66 -12.48
C GLN A 104 -1.07 10.26 -11.85
N VAL A 105 -2.07 10.00 -10.98
CA VAL A 105 -2.28 8.66 -10.39
C VAL A 105 -2.56 7.63 -11.48
N MET A 106 -3.35 7.96 -12.50
CA MET A 106 -3.63 7.04 -13.60
C MET A 106 -2.39 6.69 -14.44
N LEU A 107 -1.36 7.56 -14.48
CA LEU A 107 -0.07 7.22 -15.09
C LEU A 107 0.69 6.16 -14.28
N ILE A 108 0.63 6.23 -12.95
CA ILE A 108 1.20 5.20 -12.07
C ILE A 108 0.46 3.87 -12.28
N VAL A 109 -0.88 3.90 -12.28
CA VAL A 109 -1.73 2.71 -12.51
C VAL A 109 -1.45 2.09 -13.87
N ARG A 110 -1.21 2.90 -14.90
CA ARG A 110 -0.82 2.39 -16.23
C ARG A 110 0.49 1.61 -16.15
N GLY A 111 1.53 2.16 -15.53
CA GLY A 111 2.82 1.47 -15.37
C GLY A 111 2.68 0.16 -14.59
N ALA A 112 1.88 0.15 -13.52
CA ALA A 112 1.58 -1.07 -12.77
C ALA A 112 0.85 -2.12 -13.62
N LEU A 113 -0.16 -1.72 -14.41
CA LEU A 113 -0.87 -2.62 -15.32
C LEU A 113 0.03 -3.19 -16.43
N GLU A 114 1.02 -2.42 -16.90
CA GLU A 114 2.00 -2.91 -17.88
C GLU A 114 2.87 -4.03 -17.31
N MET A 115 3.13 -4.05 -16.01
CA MET A 115 3.83 -5.15 -15.34
C MET A 115 2.91 -6.33 -15.05
N LEU A 116 1.73 -6.07 -14.47
CA LEU A 116 0.76 -7.11 -14.11
C LEU A 116 0.20 -7.91 -15.29
N ARG A 117 0.35 -7.40 -16.53
CA ARG A 117 -0.06 -8.09 -17.76
C ARG A 117 1.09 -8.82 -18.47
N LYS A 118 2.33 -8.60 -18.05
CA LYS A 118 3.51 -9.29 -18.60
C LYS A 118 3.71 -10.67 -17.97
N ASP A 119 3.18 -10.88 -16.77
CA ASP A 119 3.09 -12.17 -16.08
C ASP A 119 1.81 -12.92 -16.47
#